data_AF-A0A924DWV2-F1
#
_entry.id   AF-A0A924DWV2-F1
#
_cell.length_a   1.000
_cell.length_b   1.000
_cell.length_c   1.000
_cell.angle_alpha   90.00
_cell.angle_beta   90.00
_cell.angle_gamma   90.00
#
_symmetry.space_group_name_H-M   'P 1'
#
loop_
_entity.id
_entity.type
_entity.pdbx_description
1 polymer ?
#
loop_
_entity_poly.entity_id
_entity_poly.type
_entity_poly.pdbx_seq_one_letter_code
_entity_poly.pdbx_strand_id
1 'polypeptide(L)'
;MAVSDDDLTWLTQQGHLSQEQATGLRTALQARRGAARLVEPALRPAWSPRFDFLNVAYYFGALLVMGAMGFFMTLGWEAFGGGGIAAIAVAYAAAFVLAGRRLWYKHQLYVPGGLLITMAVAMVPLATYGIQRALNVWPDADPGNFREFHQWVKGGWFTMEIVTVLAAGAALRWFRFPFLVAPIAFCLWYMAMDATPLIAGANFTWLDRGWVSLGFGIATIASGVIAEKKVHRDFGFWLYLFGQLAFWGGLTTVAGWHEGHGWVTSGLRILLGGLGLAAVIGGTRTRHPVFTVFGVYAVLQYIGYLAWPEGPWQSAQAIIYGLVLCAVAFAGDTRRPKDPAGWVYLLGAFTLNMGIIALTFRHADEWRKGLFAVACLAFMLIAIILQRRIFLVIGALGMLAYIGRLATEIFADSLIFPFILSGIGIGIIALAVAYRRQHERLRTAIVSKLPPWLIERLPPLPS
;
A
#
# COMPACT_ATOMS: atom_id res chain seq x y z
N MET A 1 16.76 -6.76 -31.26
CA MET A 1 17.74 -7.75 -30.76
C MET A 1 18.91 -7.00 -30.16
N ALA A 2 19.32 -7.34 -28.94
CA ALA A 2 20.49 -6.73 -28.30
C ALA A 2 21.69 -7.66 -28.49
N VAL A 3 22.74 -7.18 -29.15
CA VAL A 3 23.99 -7.95 -29.34
C VAL A 3 24.65 -8.19 -27.98
N SER A 4 24.84 -9.44 -27.61
CA SER A 4 25.48 -9.88 -26.37
C SER A 4 26.99 -10.09 -26.56
N ASP A 5 27.74 -10.18 -25.46
CA ASP A 5 29.17 -10.50 -25.53
C ASP A 5 29.43 -11.92 -26.07
N ASP A 6 28.45 -12.82 -25.89
CA ASP A 6 28.48 -14.18 -26.43
C ASP A 6 28.35 -14.17 -27.95
N ASP A 7 27.51 -13.29 -28.51
CA ASP A 7 27.35 -13.12 -29.97
C ASP A 7 28.65 -12.63 -30.64
N LEU A 8 29.36 -11.69 -29.99
CA LEU A 8 30.65 -11.19 -30.49
C LEU A 8 31.74 -12.25 -30.40
N THR A 9 31.71 -13.07 -29.35
CA THR A 9 32.65 -14.18 -29.18
C THR A 9 32.40 -15.28 -30.23
N TRP A 10 31.13 -15.60 -30.48
CA TRP A 10 30.72 -16.54 -31.53
C TRP A 10 31.14 -16.06 -32.92
N LEU A 11 30.92 -14.79 -33.26
CA LEU A 11 31.35 -14.21 -34.56
C LEU A 11 32.87 -14.22 -34.75
N THR A 12 33.63 -14.09 -33.66
CA THR A 12 35.10 -14.18 -33.68
C THR A 12 35.55 -15.63 -33.93
N GLN A 13 34.85 -16.60 -33.32
CA GLN A 13 35.12 -18.03 -33.54
C GLN A 13 34.77 -18.49 -34.96
N GLN A 14 33.74 -17.89 -35.58
CA GLN A 14 33.37 -18.16 -36.98
C GLN A 14 34.29 -17.44 -37.99
N GLY A 15 35.28 -16.68 -37.54
CA GLY A 15 36.22 -15.96 -38.40
C GLY A 15 35.61 -14.75 -39.13
N HIS A 16 34.38 -14.37 -38.80
CA HIS A 16 33.72 -13.20 -39.38
C HIS A 16 34.20 -11.87 -38.78
N LEU A 17 34.83 -11.91 -37.60
CA LEU A 17 35.46 -10.77 -36.95
C LEU A 17 36.85 -11.17 -36.44
N SER A 18 37.82 -10.27 -36.54
CA SER A 18 39.09 -10.42 -35.82
C SER A 18 38.92 -10.12 -34.32
N GLN A 19 39.81 -10.64 -33.48
CA GLN A 19 39.77 -10.32 -32.04
C GLN A 19 39.88 -8.82 -31.76
N GLU A 20 40.64 -8.11 -32.58
CA GLU A 20 40.82 -6.66 -32.47
C GLU A 20 39.53 -5.91 -32.82
N GLN A 21 38.83 -6.33 -33.88
CA GLN A 21 37.53 -5.78 -34.27
C GLN A 21 36.45 -6.05 -33.22
N ALA A 22 36.41 -7.27 -32.66
CA ALA A 22 35.46 -7.63 -31.61
C ALA A 22 35.67 -6.77 -30.34
N THR A 23 36.93 -6.51 -29.99
CA THR A 23 37.28 -5.66 -28.84
C THR A 23 36.88 -4.20 -29.07
N GLY A 24 37.14 -3.65 -30.26
CA GLY A 24 36.69 -2.30 -30.63
C GLY A 24 35.17 -2.16 -30.62
N LEU A 25 34.44 -3.15 -31.13
CA LEU A 25 32.98 -3.21 -31.09
C LEU A 25 32.42 -3.28 -29.66
N ARG A 26 33.05 -4.06 -28.76
CA ARG A 26 32.67 -4.08 -27.34
C ARG A 26 32.78 -2.70 -26.71
N THR A 27 33.91 -2.02 -26.89
CA THR A 27 34.14 -0.69 -26.32
C THR A 27 33.14 0.34 -26.88
N ALA A 28 32.87 0.30 -28.19
CA ALA A 28 31.89 1.19 -28.83
C ALA A 28 30.45 0.93 -28.34
N LEU A 29 30.05 -0.34 -28.19
CA LEU A 29 28.72 -0.70 -27.66
C LEU A 29 28.58 -0.36 -26.18
N GLN A 30 29.63 -0.52 -25.38
CA GLN A 30 29.66 -0.09 -23.99
C GLN A 30 29.57 1.43 -23.86
N ALA A 31 30.30 2.18 -24.67
CA ALA A 31 30.21 3.64 -24.74
C ALA A 31 28.81 4.10 -25.17
N ARG A 32 28.20 3.46 -26.18
CA ARG A 32 26.82 3.74 -26.61
C ARG A 32 25.80 3.40 -25.53
N ARG A 33 25.95 2.29 -24.80
CA ARG A 33 25.09 1.94 -23.65
C ARG A 33 25.28 2.90 -22.47
N GLY A 34 26.50 3.37 -22.25
CA GLY A 34 26.83 4.41 -21.26
C GLY A 34 26.16 5.74 -21.62
N ALA A 35 26.28 6.19 -22.86
CA ALA A 35 25.61 7.38 -23.37
C ALA A 35 24.07 7.24 -23.38
N ALA A 36 23.54 6.08 -23.77
CA ALA A 36 22.11 5.80 -23.69
C ALA A 36 21.60 5.80 -22.24
N ARG A 37 22.40 5.35 -21.26
CA ARG A 37 22.08 5.48 -19.82
C ARG A 37 22.06 6.92 -19.33
N LEU A 38 22.79 7.83 -19.98
CA LEU A 38 22.78 9.26 -19.67
C LEU A 38 21.60 9.98 -20.35
N VAL A 39 21.11 9.47 -21.49
CA VAL A 39 20.00 10.04 -22.26
C VAL A 39 18.62 9.44 -21.90
N GLU A 40 18.54 8.15 -21.57
CA GLU A 40 17.31 7.47 -21.11
C GLU A 40 16.59 8.12 -19.92
N PRO A 41 17.27 8.70 -18.90
CA PRO A 41 16.60 9.39 -17.82
C PRO A 41 15.80 10.62 -18.29
N ALA A 42 16.21 11.25 -19.39
CA ALA A 42 15.58 12.46 -19.94
C ALA A 42 14.33 12.15 -20.79
N LEU A 43 14.20 10.92 -21.32
CA LEU A 43 13.08 10.49 -22.16
C LEU A 43 11.97 9.77 -21.38
N ARG A 44 12.15 9.50 -20.09
CA ARG A 44 11.05 9.02 -19.23
C ARG A 44 10.07 10.18 -19.03
N PRO A 45 8.75 9.96 -19.16
CA PRO A 45 7.77 10.98 -18.77
C PRO A 45 8.09 11.42 -17.34
N ALA A 46 7.92 12.72 -17.05
CA ALA A 46 8.17 13.38 -15.75
C ALA A 46 7.36 12.82 -14.55
N TRP A 47 6.78 11.64 -14.72
CA TRP A 47 5.94 10.89 -13.82
C TRP A 47 6.61 9.54 -13.46
N SER A 48 7.89 9.55 -13.09
CA SER A 48 8.44 8.46 -12.28
C SER A 48 8.71 9.03 -10.90
N PRO A 49 7.93 8.68 -9.86
CA PRO A 49 8.24 9.08 -8.50
C PRO A 49 9.58 8.43 -8.13
N ARG A 50 10.67 9.19 -8.21
CA ARG A 50 11.91 8.81 -7.53
C ARG A 50 11.60 8.75 -6.03
N PHE A 51 12.27 7.83 -5.31
CA PHE A 51 12.20 7.78 -3.86
C PHE A 51 12.79 9.09 -3.34
N ASP A 52 11.90 10.04 -3.08
CA ASP A 52 12.18 11.38 -2.62
C ASP A 52 11.44 11.51 -1.28
N PHE A 53 12.16 11.95 -0.26
CA PHE A 53 11.63 12.17 1.08
C PHE A 53 10.35 13.03 1.06
N LEU A 54 10.24 13.93 0.08
CA LEU A 54 9.03 14.72 -0.15
C LEU A 54 7.81 13.87 -0.50
N ASN A 55 7.97 12.87 -1.38
CA ASN A 55 6.88 11.97 -1.74
C ASN A 55 6.42 11.16 -0.53
N VAL A 56 7.37 10.69 0.27
CA VAL A 56 7.12 9.98 1.53
C VAL A 56 6.25 10.81 2.47
N ALA A 57 6.64 12.06 2.72
CA ALA A 57 5.91 12.98 3.57
C ALA A 57 4.48 13.21 3.05
N TYR A 58 4.29 13.35 1.72
CA TYR A 58 2.95 13.51 1.15
C TYR A 58 2.05 12.30 1.40
N TYR A 59 2.53 11.08 1.13
CA TYR A 59 1.72 9.88 1.33
C TYR A 59 1.46 9.60 2.81
N PHE A 60 2.45 9.81 3.69
CA PHE A 60 2.27 9.65 5.13
C PHE A 60 1.27 10.65 5.70
N GLY A 61 1.39 11.93 5.34
CA GLY A 61 0.42 12.96 5.73
C GLY A 61 -0.98 12.66 5.23
N ALA A 62 -1.11 12.16 3.99
CA ALA A 62 -2.41 11.77 3.44
C ALA A 62 -3.02 10.58 4.18
N LEU A 63 -2.22 9.56 4.51
CA LEU A 63 -2.67 8.43 5.31
C LEU A 63 -3.08 8.85 6.74
N LEU A 64 -2.38 9.80 7.35
CA LEU A 64 -2.78 10.35 8.66
C LEU A 64 -4.15 11.03 8.59
N VAL A 65 -4.41 11.84 7.56
CA VAL A 65 -5.72 12.49 7.37
C VAL A 65 -6.83 11.47 7.12
N MET A 66 -6.60 10.50 6.21
CA MET A 66 -7.58 9.46 5.91
C MET A 66 -7.81 8.54 7.12
N GLY A 67 -6.77 8.23 7.89
CA GLY A 67 -6.87 7.49 9.15
C GLY A 67 -7.67 8.26 10.20
N ALA A 68 -7.36 9.54 10.39
CA ALA A 68 -8.05 10.41 11.34
C ALA A 68 -9.55 10.50 11.08
N MET A 69 -9.92 10.80 9.83
CA MET A 69 -11.32 11.04 9.46
C MET A 69 -12.08 9.77 9.08
N GLY A 70 -11.38 8.67 8.79
CA GLY A 70 -11.99 7.38 8.45
C GLY A 70 -12.04 6.41 9.63
N PHE A 71 -10.89 6.10 10.22
CA PHE A 71 -10.77 5.02 11.20
C PHE A 71 -10.82 5.48 12.65
N PHE A 72 -10.45 6.73 12.91
CA PHE A 72 -10.27 7.23 14.29
C PHE A 72 -11.41 8.13 14.76
N MET A 73 -12.56 8.10 14.09
CA MET A 73 -13.76 8.72 14.64
C MET A 73 -14.34 7.84 15.74
N THR A 74 -14.21 8.34 16.95
CA THR A 74 -14.62 7.67 18.18
C THR A 74 -16.05 8.07 18.56
N LEU A 75 -16.55 7.54 19.68
CA LEU A 75 -17.92 7.73 20.16
C LEU A 75 -18.33 9.21 20.28
N GLY A 76 -17.37 10.10 20.57
CA GLY A 76 -17.65 11.54 20.68
C GLY A 76 -18.32 12.13 19.42
N TRP A 77 -18.02 11.62 18.22
CA TRP A 77 -18.53 12.20 16.98
C TRP A 77 -20.04 12.05 16.77
N GLU A 78 -20.67 11.07 17.43
CA GLU A 78 -22.14 10.96 17.43
C GLU A 78 -22.81 12.19 18.07
N ALA A 79 -22.09 12.96 18.91
CA ALA A 79 -22.59 14.20 19.49
C ALA A 79 -22.89 15.28 18.43
N PHE A 80 -22.27 15.22 17.25
CA PHE A 80 -22.58 16.15 16.14
C PHE A 80 -23.87 15.80 15.40
N GLY A 81 -24.39 14.58 15.59
CA GLY A 81 -25.50 14.02 14.82
C GLY A 81 -25.16 13.82 13.33
N GLY A 82 -26.06 13.17 12.60
CA GLY A 82 -25.86 12.88 11.18
C GLY A 82 -25.59 14.13 10.32
N GLY A 83 -26.36 15.20 10.54
CA GLY A 83 -26.21 16.46 9.81
C GLY A 83 -24.87 17.15 10.06
N GLY A 84 -24.39 17.18 11.31
CA GLY A 84 -23.10 17.76 11.64
C GLY A 84 -21.94 16.97 11.04
N ILE A 85 -22.01 15.64 11.10
CA ILE A 85 -21.02 14.75 10.46
C ILE A 85 -20.97 14.98 8.95
N ALA A 86 -22.12 15.03 8.28
CA ALA A 86 -22.21 15.30 6.85
C ALA A 86 -21.62 16.67 6.48
N ALA A 87 -21.93 17.72 7.24
CA ALA A 87 -21.42 19.06 7.02
C ALA A 87 -19.89 19.12 7.12
N ILE A 88 -19.31 18.50 8.15
CA ILE A 88 -17.85 18.44 8.34
C ILE A 88 -17.19 17.68 7.18
N ALA A 89 -17.73 16.52 6.80
CA ALA A 89 -17.19 15.70 5.72
C ALA A 89 -17.21 16.45 4.38
N VAL A 90 -18.33 17.11 4.05
CA VAL A 90 -18.48 17.92 2.83
C VAL A 90 -17.54 19.12 2.85
N ALA A 91 -17.36 19.79 3.98
CA ALA A 91 -16.42 20.91 4.11
C ALA A 91 -14.97 20.46 3.87
N TYR A 92 -14.54 19.34 4.47
CA TYR A 92 -13.23 18.75 4.23
C TYR A 92 -13.06 18.34 2.77
N ALA A 93 -14.05 17.64 2.19
CA ALA A 93 -14.02 17.23 0.79
C ALA A 93 -13.89 18.46 -0.15
N ALA A 94 -14.66 19.52 0.08
CA ALA A 94 -14.59 20.74 -0.69
C ALA A 94 -13.22 21.41 -0.58
N ALA A 95 -12.67 21.54 0.63
CA ALA A 95 -11.34 22.11 0.85
C ALA A 95 -10.26 21.32 0.11
N PHE A 96 -10.30 19.99 0.18
CA PHE A 96 -9.35 19.11 -0.52
C PHE A 96 -9.51 19.15 -2.03
N VAL A 97 -10.73 19.20 -2.56
CA VAL A 97 -10.98 19.37 -4.00
C VAL A 97 -10.42 20.70 -4.50
N LEU A 98 -10.70 21.80 -3.80
CA LEU A 98 -10.23 23.12 -4.18
C LEU A 98 -8.69 23.21 -4.15
N ALA A 99 -8.06 22.74 -3.06
CA ALA A 99 -6.61 22.72 -2.93
C ALA A 99 -5.96 21.76 -3.94
N GLY A 100 -6.52 20.57 -4.11
CA GLY A 100 -6.04 19.54 -5.04
C GLY A 100 -6.12 20.01 -6.48
N ARG A 101 -7.25 20.59 -6.89
CA ARG A 101 -7.45 21.17 -8.23
C ARG A 101 -6.47 22.33 -8.50
N ARG A 102 -6.25 23.20 -7.51
CA ARG A 102 -5.26 24.29 -7.63
C ARG A 102 -3.85 23.75 -7.79
N LEU A 103 -3.46 22.74 -7.01
CA LEU A 103 -2.12 22.13 -7.13
C LEU A 103 -1.93 21.38 -8.44
N TRP A 104 -2.97 20.67 -8.90
CA TRP A 104 -2.94 19.90 -10.14
C TRP A 104 -2.86 20.79 -11.38
N TYR A 105 -3.81 21.70 -11.59
CA TYR A 105 -3.89 22.48 -12.83
C TYR A 105 -3.01 23.73 -12.82
N LYS A 106 -2.96 24.49 -11.71
CA LYS A 106 -2.24 25.77 -11.66
C LYS A 106 -0.75 25.59 -11.38
N HIS A 107 -0.41 24.68 -10.46
CA HIS A 107 0.97 24.50 -10.03
C HIS A 107 1.65 23.27 -10.63
N GLN A 108 0.93 22.43 -11.40
CA GLN A 108 1.47 21.23 -12.04
C GLN A 108 2.10 20.24 -11.03
N LEU A 109 1.67 20.30 -9.77
CA LEU A 109 2.11 19.43 -8.68
C LEU A 109 1.18 18.21 -8.59
N TYR A 110 1.34 17.29 -9.53
CA TYR A 110 0.45 16.14 -9.72
C TYR A 110 0.35 15.20 -8.51
N VAL A 111 1.47 14.92 -7.82
CA VAL A 111 1.48 14.00 -6.66
C VAL A 111 0.67 14.56 -5.47
N PRO A 112 1.00 15.74 -4.90
CA PRO A 112 0.22 16.28 -3.79
C PRO A 112 -1.21 16.68 -4.23
N GLY A 113 -1.39 17.14 -5.47
CA GLY A 113 -2.71 17.43 -6.02
C GLY A 113 -3.61 16.19 -6.08
N GLY A 114 -3.09 15.09 -6.63
CA GLY A 114 -3.82 13.81 -6.70
C GLY A 114 -4.10 13.20 -5.32
N LEU A 115 -3.19 13.36 -4.36
CA LEU A 115 -3.40 12.92 -2.98
C LEU A 115 -4.54 13.69 -2.30
N LEU A 116 -4.61 15.01 -2.47
CA LEU A 116 -5.74 15.80 -1.94
C LEU A 116 -7.07 15.37 -2.54
N ILE A 117 -7.14 15.12 -3.86
CA ILE A 117 -8.36 14.58 -4.47
C ILE A 117 -8.70 13.19 -3.90
N THR A 118 -7.70 12.35 -3.65
CA THR A 118 -7.92 11.02 -3.04
C THR A 118 -8.47 11.16 -1.62
N MET A 119 -7.97 12.09 -0.82
CA MET A 119 -8.51 12.39 0.51
C MET A 119 -9.94 12.92 0.44
N ALA A 120 -10.27 13.75 -0.57
CA ALA A 120 -11.65 14.19 -0.77
C ALA A 120 -12.60 13.01 -1.05
N VAL A 121 -12.17 12.06 -1.89
CA VAL A 121 -12.90 10.81 -2.13
C VAL A 121 -13.04 9.99 -0.85
N ALA A 122 -12.01 9.95 -0.01
CA ALA A 122 -12.05 9.26 1.28
C ALA A 122 -13.02 9.90 2.30
N MET A 123 -13.49 11.13 2.07
CA MET A 123 -14.56 11.74 2.91
C MET A 123 -15.97 11.30 2.48
N VAL A 124 -16.12 10.65 1.30
CA VAL A 124 -17.43 10.27 0.75
C VAL A 124 -18.17 9.25 1.61
N PRO A 125 -17.55 8.18 2.16
CA PRO A 125 -18.24 7.28 3.08
C PRO A 125 -18.82 8.03 4.28
N LEU A 126 -18.04 8.95 4.84
CA LEU A 126 -18.43 9.74 6.00
C LEU A 126 -19.58 10.71 5.68
N ALA A 127 -19.51 11.41 4.56
CA ALA A 127 -20.58 12.29 4.12
C ALA A 127 -21.88 11.50 3.89
N THR A 128 -21.75 10.34 3.27
CA THR A 128 -22.89 9.44 2.99
C THR A 128 -23.50 8.92 4.28
N TYR A 129 -22.68 8.45 5.23
CA TYR A 129 -23.11 8.06 6.57
C TYR A 129 -23.88 9.18 7.27
N GLY A 130 -23.31 10.39 7.32
CA GLY A 130 -23.96 11.53 7.97
C GLY A 130 -25.32 11.85 7.37
N ILE A 131 -25.46 11.78 6.04
CA ILE A 131 -26.73 11.99 5.34
C ILE A 131 -27.72 10.86 5.66
N GLN A 132 -27.30 9.60 5.60
CA GLN A 132 -28.14 8.44 5.93
C GLN A 132 -28.64 8.51 7.37
N ARG A 133 -27.77 8.90 8.31
CA ARG A 133 -28.08 9.11 9.72
C ARG A 133 -29.05 10.27 9.94
N ALA A 134 -28.90 11.37 9.20
CA ALA A 134 -29.78 12.53 9.30
C ALA A 134 -31.18 12.27 8.74
N LEU A 135 -31.28 11.49 7.66
CA LEU A 135 -32.54 11.16 6.99
C LEU A 135 -33.17 9.88 7.53
N ASN A 136 -32.45 9.14 8.37
CA ASN A 136 -32.82 7.81 8.86
C ASN A 136 -33.14 6.80 7.73
N VAL A 137 -32.30 6.77 6.69
CA VAL A 137 -32.48 5.90 5.51
C VAL A 137 -31.36 4.86 5.44
N TRP A 138 -31.72 3.58 5.61
CA TRP A 138 -30.79 2.45 5.60
C TRP A 138 -31.29 1.34 4.66
N PRO A 139 -30.39 0.64 3.93
CA PRO A 139 -30.74 -0.48 3.06
C PRO A 139 -31.41 -1.67 3.76
N ASP A 140 -31.09 -1.89 5.04
CA ASP A 140 -31.57 -3.04 5.82
C ASP A 140 -31.99 -2.58 7.23
N ALA A 141 -31.04 -2.45 8.15
CA ALA A 141 -31.24 -1.87 9.48
C ALA A 141 -30.20 -0.78 9.79
N ASP A 142 -30.50 0.09 10.75
CA ASP A 142 -29.54 1.07 11.29
C ASP A 142 -28.28 0.32 11.77
N PRO A 143 -27.13 0.52 11.11
CA PRO A 143 -25.94 -0.24 11.43
C PRO A 143 -25.21 0.29 12.67
N GLY A 144 -25.76 1.27 13.38
CA GLY A 144 -25.16 1.83 14.58
C GLY A 144 -24.13 2.91 14.26
N ASN A 145 -23.15 3.09 15.15
CA ASN A 145 -22.23 4.22 15.10
C ASN A 145 -21.19 4.05 13.99
N PHE A 146 -20.68 5.15 13.42
CA PHE A 146 -19.64 5.10 12.35
C PHE A 146 -18.38 4.33 12.75
N ARG A 147 -18.03 4.31 14.04
CA ARG A 147 -16.92 3.48 14.56
C ARG A 147 -17.07 1.99 14.21
N GLU A 148 -18.31 1.51 14.15
CA GLU A 148 -18.64 0.11 13.86
C GLU A 148 -18.50 -0.24 12.38
N PHE A 149 -18.43 0.75 11.49
CA PHE A 149 -18.21 0.57 10.04
C PHE A 149 -16.97 -0.28 9.74
N HIS A 150 -15.94 -0.19 10.59
CA HIS A 150 -14.69 -0.94 10.40
C HIS A 150 -14.59 -2.20 11.26
N GLN A 151 -15.58 -2.47 12.12
CA GLN A 151 -15.53 -3.55 13.11
C GLN A 151 -16.58 -4.64 12.85
N TRP A 152 -17.74 -4.28 12.32
CA TRP A 152 -18.86 -5.21 12.16
C TRP A 152 -19.41 -5.19 10.74
N VAL A 153 -19.58 -6.38 10.18
CA VAL A 153 -20.22 -6.61 8.89
C VAL A 153 -21.72 -6.37 9.01
N LYS A 154 -22.23 -5.27 8.45
CA LYS A 154 -23.66 -4.95 8.45
C LYS A 154 -24.07 -4.43 7.07
N GLY A 155 -25.18 -4.94 6.54
CA GLY A 155 -25.67 -4.56 5.19
C GLY A 155 -25.97 -3.06 5.03
N GLY A 156 -26.22 -2.34 6.14
CA GLY A 156 -26.46 -0.89 6.13
C GLY A 156 -25.28 -0.05 5.61
N TRP A 157 -24.07 -0.60 5.62
CA TRP A 157 -22.84 0.06 5.18
C TRP A 157 -22.63 0.03 3.65
N PHE A 158 -23.32 -0.87 2.94
CA PHE A 158 -23.14 -1.13 1.51
C PHE A 158 -23.35 0.11 0.61
N THR A 159 -24.25 1.03 1.01
CA THR A 159 -24.50 2.27 0.26
C THR A 159 -23.27 3.17 0.20
N MET A 160 -22.52 3.27 1.31
CA MET A 160 -21.34 4.15 1.39
C MET A 160 -20.25 3.70 0.42
N GLU A 161 -20.08 2.40 0.27
CA GLU A 161 -19.10 1.79 -0.62
C GLU A 161 -19.43 2.08 -2.08
N ILE A 162 -20.68 1.87 -2.47
CA ILE A 162 -21.15 2.16 -3.84
C ILE A 162 -20.95 3.64 -4.17
N VAL A 163 -21.41 4.55 -3.30
CA VAL A 163 -21.27 5.99 -3.53
C VAL A 163 -19.80 6.39 -3.62
N THR A 164 -18.93 5.79 -2.82
CA THR A 164 -17.49 6.05 -2.84
C THR A 164 -16.83 5.53 -4.12
N VAL A 165 -17.17 4.32 -4.58
CA VAL A 165 -16.69 3.77 -5.86
C VAL A 165 -17.12 4.65 -7.03
N LEU A 166 -18.37 5.13 -7.02
CA LEU A 166 -18.89 6.04 -8.05
C LEU A 166 -18.19 7.40 -8.02
N ALA A 167 -18.00 7.99 -6.83
CA ALA A 167 -17.31 9.26 -6.66
C ALA A 167 -15.84 9.18 -7.09
N ALA A 168 -15.15 8.10 -6.73
CA ALA A 168 -13.78 7.83 -7.13
C ALA A 168 -13.68 7.60 -8.65
N GLY A 169 -14.59 6.82 -9.23
CA GLY A 169 -14.68 6.59 -10.67
C GLY A 169 -14.94 7.89 -11.46
N ALA A 170 -15.77 8.79 -10.92
CA ALA A 170 -15.96 10.12 -11.47
C ALA A 170 -14.66 10.93 -11.39
N ALA A 171 -14.03 11.00 -10.21
CA ALA A 171 -12.77 11.73 -10.01
C ALA A 171 -11.64 11.24 -10.93
N LEU A 172 -11.54 9.93 -11.23
CA LEU A 172 -10.57 9.38 -12.18
C LEU A 172 -10.72 9.94 -13.61
N ARG A 173 -11.91 10.42 -14.00
CA ARG A 173 -12.12 11.03 -15.33
C ARG A 173 -11.34 12.32 -15.50
N TRP A 174 -11.22 13.12 -14.43
CA TRP A 174 -10.52 14.41 -14.45
C TRP A 174 -9.09 14.31 -13.89
N PHE A 175 -8.91 13.51 -12.84
CA PHE A 175 -7.64 13.33 -12.13
C PHE A 175 -7.15 11.90 -12.31
N ARG A 176 -6.38 11.68 -13.39
CA ARG A 176 -5.76 10.37 -13.69
C ARG A 176 -4.58 10.07 -12.77
N PHE A 177 -4.88 9.84 -11.50
CA PHE A 177 -3.91 9.56 -10.44
C PHE A 177 -4.10 8.12 -9.93
N PRO A 178 -3.11 7.23 -10.06
CA PRO A 178 -3.30 5.81 -9.75
C PRO A 178 -3.59 5.50 -8.28
N PHE A 179 -3.13 6.32 -7.33
CA PHE A 179 -3.49 6.13 -5.92
C PHE A 179 -4.98 6.37 -5.64
N LEU A 180 -5.70 7.06 -6.52
CA LEU A 180 -7.15 7.26 -6.42
C LEU A 180 -7.92 5.95 -6.69
N VAL A 181 -7.25 4.91 -7.21
CA VAL A 181 -7.80 3.55 -7.26
C VAL A 181 -7.78 2.88 -5.88
N ALA A 182 -6.95 3.33 -4.94
CA ALA A 182 -6.87 2.71 -3.61
C ALA A 182 -8.20 2.76 -2.84
N PRO A 183 -8.92 3.90 -2.75
CA PRO A 183 -10.26 3.92 -2.16
C PRO A 183 -11.26 3.02 -2.88
N ILE A 184 -11.20 2.92 -4.21
CA ILE A 184 -12.06 2.00 -4.98
C ILE A 184 -11.82 0.57 -4.55
N ALA A 185 -10.54 0.16 -4.56
CA ALA A 185 -10.14 -1.20 -4.23
C ALA A 185 -10.44 -1.54 -2.76
N PHE A 186 -10.28 -0.57 -1.86
CA PHE A 186 -10.64 -0.70 -0.45
C PHE A 186 -12.15 -0.88 -0.25
N CYS A 187 -12.99 -0.05 -0.90
CA CYS A 187 -14.45 -0.21 -0.84
C CYS A 187 -14.91 -1.52 -1.46
N LEU A 188 -14.32 -1.96 -2.59
CA LEU A 188 -14.65 -3.27 -3.19
C LEU A 188 -14.32 -4.44 -2.26
N TRP A 189 -13.27 -4.32 -1.44
CA TRP A 189 -12.92 -5.32 -0.45
C TRP A 189 -13.90 -5.33 0.73
N TYR A 190 -14.28 -4.16 1.27
CA TYR A 190 -15.30 -4.08 2.31
C TYR A 190 -16.67 -4.57 1.81
N MET A 191 -16.99 -4.29 0.54
CA MET A 191 -18.24 -4.70 -0.10
C MET A 191 -18.38 -6.21 -0.16
N ALA A 192 -17.26 -6.95 -0.21
CA ALA A 192 -17.29 -8.40 -0.07
C ALA A 192 -17.78 -8.85 1.31
N MET A 193 -17.41 -8.13 2.36
CA MET A 193 -17.82 -8.43 3.72
C MET A 193 -19.30 -8.04 3.90
N ASP A 194 -19.67 -6.80 3.58
CA ASP A 194 -21.02 -6.25 3.80
C ASP A 194 -22.09 -6.84 2.86
N ALA A 195 -21.70 -7.40 1.71
CA ALA A 195 -22.62 -8.16 0.86
C ALA A 195 -23.00 -9.52 1.45
N THR A 196 -22.21 -10.09 2.37
CA THR A 196 -22.49 -11.42 2.94
C THR A 196 -23.87 -11.49 3.62
N PRO A 197 -24.24 -10.60 4.56
CA PRO A 197 -25.58 -10.63 5.15
C PRO A 197 -26.70 -10.39 4.13
N LEU A 198 -26.45 -9.59 3.07
CA LEU A 198 -27.43 -9.32 2.02
C LEU A 198 -27.67 -10.54 1.12
N ILE A 199 -26.64 -11.36 0.89
CA ILE A 199 -26.70 -12.53 -0.01
C ILE A 199 -27.13 -13.80 0.75
N ALA A 200 -26.56 -14.04 1.93
CA ALA A 200 -26.77 -15.26 2.70
C ALA A 200 -27.84 -15.13 3.80
N GLY A 201 -28.41 -13.94 3.99
CA GLY A 201 -29.42 -13.65 5.01
C GLY A 201 -28.83 -13.50 6.42
N ALA A 202 -29.70 -13.26 7.42
CA ALA A 202 -29.30 -12.91 8.79
C ALA A 202 -28.52 -14.00 9.55
N ASN A 203 -28.65 -15.28 9.15
CA ASN A 203 -28.02 -16.43 9.80
C ASN A 203 -26.80 -16.96 9.01
N PHE A 204 -26.02 -16.06 8.41
CA PHE A 204 -24.83 -16.45 7.64
C PHE A 204 -23.73 -17.03 8.54
N THR A 205 -22.96 -17.96 8.00
CA THR A 205 -21.81 -18.60 8.67
C THR A 205 -20.48 -17.94 8.28
N TRP A 206 -19.41 -18.25 9.01
CA TRP A 206 -18.04 -17.86 8.61
C TRP A 206 -17.63 -18.49 7.27
N LEU A 207 -18.21 -19.63 6.90
CA LEU A 207 -17.98 -20.26 5.61
C LEU A 207 -18.58 -19.44 4.46
N ASP A 208 -19.79 -18.90 4.64
CA ASP A 208 -20.44 -18.03 3.65
C ASP A 208 -19.62 -16.76 3.37
N ARG A 209 -19.07 -16.15 4.43
CA ARG A 209 -18.12 -15.03 4.31
C ARG A 209 -16.89 -15.39 3.46
N GLY A 210 -16.35 -16.60 3.66
CA GLY A 210 -15.19 -17.09 2.91
C GLY A 210 -15.49 -17.18 1.40
N TRP A 211 -16.65 -17.73 1.04
CA TRP A 211 -17.08 -17.85 -0.36
C TRP A 211 -17.38 -16.51 -1.03
N VAL A 212 -18.07 -15.60 -0.34
CA VAL A 212 -18.34 -14.25 -0.88
C VAL A 212 -17.03 -13.47 -1.07
N SER A 213 -16.11 -13.53 -0.09
CA SER A 213 -14.78 -12.91 -0.19
C SER A 213 -13.95 -13.45 -1.36
N LEU A 214 -14.00 -14.76 -1.62
CA LEU A 214 -13.38 -15.39 -2.79
C LEU A 214 -13.92 -14.82 -4.11
N GLY A 215 -15.25 -14.77 -4.25
CA GLY A 215 -15.90 -14.26 -5.46
C GLY A 215 -15.57 -12.81 -5.74
N PHE A 216 -15.66 -11.95 -4.72
CA PHE A 216 -15.27 -10.54 -4.82
C PHE A 216 -13.78 -10.35 -5.09
N GLY A 217 -12.91 -11.18 -4.50
CA GLY A 217 -11.48 -11.16 -4.77
C GLY A 217 -11.17 -11.41 -6.25
N ILE A 218 -11.79 -12.45 -6.84
CA ILE A 218 -11.67 -12.74 -8.27
C ILE A 218 -12.21 -11.58 -9.12
N ALA A 219 -13.39 -11.05 -8.80
CA ALA A 219 -13.99 -9.94 -9.52
C ALA A 219 -13.12 -8.66 -9.48
N THR A 220 -12.50 -8.38 -8.34
CA THR A 220 -11.61 -7.23 -8.15
C THR A 220 -10.30 -7.40 -8.92
N ILE A 221 -9.71 -8.60 -8.90
CA ILE A 221 -8.52 -8.93 -9.70
C ILE A 221 -8.85 -8.80 -11.20
N ALA A 222 -9.98 -9.34 -11.66
CA ALA A 222 -10.42 -9.24 -13.05
C ALA A 222 -10.62 -7.77 -13.47
N SER A 223 -11.20 -6.95 -12.59
CA SER A 223 -11.35 -5.51 -12.80
C SER A 223 -9.99 -4.82 -12.96
N GLY A 224 -8.97 -5.23 -12.18
CA GLY A 224 -7.59 -4.80 -12.33
C GLY A 224 -7.01 -5.11 -13.71
N VAL A 225 -7.19 -6.34 -14.19
CA VAL A 225 -6.75 -6.78 -15.53
C VAL A 225 -7.41 -5.96 -16.63
N ILE A 226 -8.73 -5.71 -16.51
CA ILE A 226 -9.48 -4.92 -17.49
C ILE A 226 -9.00 -3.46 -17.49
N ALA A 227 -8.81 -2.87 -16.31
CA ALA A 227 -8.34 -1.49 -16.17
C ALA A 227 -6.94 -1.30 -16.78
N GLU A 228 -6.05 -2.27 -16.58
CA GLU A 228 -4.70 -2.23 -17.13
C GLU A 228 -4.69 -2.34 -18.66
N LYS A 229 -5.50 -3.25 -19.23
CA LYS A 229 -5.66 -3.39 -20.68
C LYS A 229 -6.21 -2.13 -21.34
N LYS A 230 -7.09 -1.38 -20.66
CA LYS A 230 -7.72 -0.17 -21.22
C LYS A 230 -6.87 1.10 -21.09
N VAL A 231 -6.00 1.20 -20.08
CA VAL A 231 -5.39 2.49 -19.70
C VAL A 231 -3.86 2.52 -19.86
N HIS A 232 -3.19 1.40 -20.19
CA HIS A 232 -1.73 1.30 -20.42
C HIS A 232 -0.87 1.99 -19.34
N ARG A 233 -1.38 2.06 -18.10
CA ARG A 233 -0.73 2.67 -16.92
C ARG A 233 -1.00 1.77 -15.70
N ASP A 234 -0.17 1.92 -14.66
CA ASP A 234 -0.20 1.15 -13.40
C ASP A 234 -1.44 1.45 -12.51
N PHE A 235 -2.66 1.43 -13.08
CA PHE A 235 -3.92 1.58 -12.32
C PHE A 235 -4.37 0.24 -11.69
N GLY A 236 -3.86 -0.89 -12.19
CA GLY A 236 -4.25 -2.23 -11.70
C GLY A 236 -3.69 -2.58 -10.32
N PHE A 237 -2.61 -1.94 -9.87
CA PHE A 237 -1.88 -2.32 -8.65
C PHE A 237 -2.78 -2.46 -7.41
N TRP A 238 -3.61 -1.45 -7.12
CA TRP A 238 -4.46 -1.44 -5.94
C TRP A 238 -5.58 -2.48 -6.02
N LEU A 239 -6.14 -2.69 -7.21
CA LEU A 239 -7.15 -3.73 -7.45
C LEU A 239 -6.55 -5.13 -7.30
N TYR A 240 -5.31 -5.35 -7.77
CA TYR A 240 -4.60 -6.60 -7.52
C TYR A 240 -4.27 -6.80 -6.04
N LEU A 241 -3.90 -5.75 -5.30
CA LEU A 241 -3.57 -5.84 -3.88
C LEU A 241 -4.79 -6.23 -3.04
N PHE A 242 -5.88 -5.47 -3.14
CA PHE A 242 -7.09 -5.75 -2.35
C PHE A 242 -7.85 -6.97 -2.86
N GLY A 243 -7.87 -7.21 -4.17
CA GLY A 243 -8.46 -8.42 -4.73
C GLY A 243 -7.73 -9.69 -4.29
N GLN A 244 -6.40 -9.64 -4.13
CA GLN A 244 -5.64 -10.75 -3.55
C GLN A 244 -5.86 -10.90 -2.05
N LEU A 245 -5.96 -9.81 -1.28
CA LEU A 245 -6.35 -9.88 0.14
C LEU A 245 -7.70 -10.58 0.31
N ALA A 246 -8.70 -10.20 -0.47
CA ALA A 246 -10.03 -10.81 -0.44
C ALA A 246 -10.02 -12.28 -0.89
N PHE A 247 -9.30 -12.59 -1.97
CA PHE A 247 -9.18 -13.95 -2.52
C PHE A 247 -8.49 -14.90 -1.55
N TRP A 248 -7.27 -14.54 -1.09
CA TRP A 248 -6.49 -15.39 -0.19
C TRP A 248 -7.11 -15.46 1.20
N GLY A 249 -7.64 -14.34 1.72
CA GLY A 249 -8.38 -14.33 2.98
C GLY A 249 -9.58 -15.28 2.94
N GLY A 250 -10.39 -15.20 1.89
CA GLY A 250 -11.52 -16.10 1.68
C GLY A 250 -11.10 -17.57 1.54
N LEU A 251 -10.06 -17.84 0.76
CA LEU A 251 -9.53 -19.20 0.57
C LEU A 251 -9.06 -19.82 1.89
N THR A 252 -8.32 -19.04 2.69
CA THR A 252 -7.85 -19.47 4.00
C THR A 252 -9.01 -19.75 4.95
N THR A 253 -10.04 -18.89 4.98
CA THR A 253 -11.23 -19.12 5.81
C THR A 253 -11.92 -20.42 5.40
N VAL A 254 -12.16 -20.64 4.10
CA VAL A 254 -12.79 -21.87 3.59
C VAL A 254 -11.93 -23.11 3.89
N ALA A 255 -10.60 -23.00 3.77
CA ALA A 255 -9.66 -24.10 4.04
C ALA A 255 -9.46 -24.38 5.55
N GLY A 256 -9.67 -23.38 6.40
CA GLY A 256 -9.45 -23.44 7.86
C GLY A 256 -10.70 -23.77 8.67
N TRP A 257 -11.91 -23.45 8.18
CA TRP A 257 -13.15 -23.51 8.96
C TRP A 257 -13.63 -24.92 9.32
N HIS A 258 -13.18 -25.95 8.61
CA HIS A 258 -13.51 -27.32 8.98
C HIS A 258 -12.48 -27.88 9.98
N GLU A 259 -12.88 -27.97 11.25
CA GLU A 259 -12.14 -28.65 12.33
C GLU A 259 -12.03 -30.19 12.13
N GLY A 260 -12.67 -30.74 11.10
CA GLY A 260 -12.57 -32.16 10.75
C GLY A 260 -11.38 -32.47 9.84
N HIS A 261 -10.67 -33.57 10.11
CA HIS A 261 -9.73 -34.23 9.20
C HIS A 261 -10.44 -34.90 7.99
N GLY A 262 -11.31 -34.16 7.31
CA GLY A 262 -12.02 -34.63 6.10
C GLY A 262 -11.18 -34.43 4.84
N TRP A 263 -11.39 -35.27 3.82
CA TRP A 263 -10.70 -35.18 2.53
C TRP A 263 -10.89 -33.82 1.84
N VAL A 264 -12.04 -33.16 2.07
CA VAL A 264 -12.34 -31.81 1.54
C VAL A 264 -11.38 -30.75 2.11
N THR A 265 -11.06 -30.83 3.40
CA THR A 265 -10.24 -29.83 4.10
C THR A 265 -8.77 -29.97 3.72
N SER A 266 -8.30 -31.22 3.67
CA SER A 266 -6.98 -31.57 3.13
C SER A 266 -6.86 -31.15 1.66
N GLY A 267 -7.89 -31.37 0.85
CA GLY A 267 -7.94 -30.93 -0.54
C GLY A 267 -7.83 -29.41 -0.70
N LEU A 268 -8.57 -28.64 0.10
CA LEU A 268 -8.51 -27.17 0.09
C LEU A 268 -7.17 -26.63 0.58
N ARG A 269 -6.55 -27.25 1.58
CA ARG A 269 -5.20 -26.87 2.05
C ARG A 269 -4.13 -27.16 0.99
N ILE A 270 -4.18 -28.32 0.34
CA ILE A 270 -3.31 -28.65 -0.80
C ILE A 270 -3.52 -27.65 -1.94
N LEU A 271 -4.77 -27.27 -2.21
CA LEU A 271 -5.10 -26.25 -3.21
C LEU A 271 -4.55 -24.87 -2.84
N LEU A 272 -4.59 -24.47 -1.57
CA LEU A 272 -3.97 -23.23 -1.06
C LEU A 272 -2.44 -23.24 -1.27
N GLY A 273 -1.77 -24.34 -0.93
CA GLY A 273 -0.33 -24.50 -1.18
C GLY A 273 0.02 -24.51 -2.67
N GLY A 274 -0.74 -25.25 -3.48
CA GLY A 274 -0.55 -25.39 -4.92
C GLY A 274 -0.81 -24.09 -5.70
N LEU A 275 -1.91 -23.40 -5.42
CA LEU A 275 -2.18 -22.06 -5.97
C LEU A 275 -1.15 -21.06 -5.48
N GLY A 276 -0.67 -21.18 -4.23
CA GLY A 276 0.36 -20.32 -3.68
C GLY A 276 1.65 -20.45 -4.49
N LEU A 277 2.11 -21.68 -4.73
CA LEU A 277 3.27 -21.97 -5.55
C LEU A 277 3.09 -21.47 -7.00
N ALA A 278 1.91 -21.68 -7.58
CA ALA A 278 1.57 -21.19 -8.92
C ALA A 278 1.60 -19.65 -8.99
N ALA A 279 1.14 -18.96 -7.94
CA ALA A 279 1.19 -17.50 -7.85
C ALA A 279 2.64 -16.98 -7.67
N VAL A 280 3.52 -17.71 -6.99
CA VAL A 280 4.96 -17.40 -6.94
C VAL A 280 5.60 -17.53 -8.33
N ILE A 281 5.33 -18.64 -9.02
CA ILE A 281 5.90 -18.91 -10.35
C ILE A 281 5.33 -17.94 -11.40
N GLY A 282 4.03 -17.68 -11.36
CA GLY A 282 3.35 -16.71 -12.22
C GLY A 282 3.77 -15.27 -11.92
N GLY A 283 3.87 -14.91 -10.65
CA GLY A 283 4.27 -13.57 -10.21
C GLY A 283 5.73 -13.21 -10.55
N THR A 284 6.64 -14.19 -10.57
CA THR A 284 8.03 -13.98 -11.01
C THR A 284 8.16 -13.86 -12.54
N ARG A 285 7.21 -14.39 -13.30
CA ARG A 285 7.14 -14.29 -14.76
C ARG A 285 6.33 -13.09 -15.27
N THR A 286 5.37 -12.63 -14.48
CA THR A 286 4.53 -11.46 -14.79
C THR A 286 5.16 -10.18 -14.25
N ARG A 287 4.78 -9.01 -14.80
CA ARG A 287 5.15 -7.71 -14.23
C ARG A 287 4.36 -7.37 -12.95
N HIS A 288 3.69 -8.34 -12.34
CA HIS A 288 2.78 -8.18 -11.20
C HIS A 288 3.30 -8.92 -9.97
N PRO A 289 4.31 -8.36 -9.31
CA PRO A 289 4.95 -9.04 -8.19
C PRO A 289 4.07 -9.15 -6.92
N VAL A 290 2.91 -8.48 -6.89
CA VAL A 290 1.91 -8.67 -5.84
C VAL A 290 1.48 -10.15 -5.76
N PHE A 291 1.34 -10.83 -6.91
CA PHE A 291 1.04 -12.27 -6.95
C PHE A 291 2.12 -13.14 -6.31
N THR A 292 3.40 -12.74 -6.46
CA THR A 292 4.51 -13.44 -5.82
C THR A 292 4.40 -13.36 -4.30
N VAL A 293 4.09 -12.18 -3.76
CA VAL A 293 4.00 -11.96 -2.30
C VAL A 293 2.91 -12.82 -1.69
N PHE A 294 1.69 -12.73 -2.22
CA PHE A 294 0.58 -13.49 -1.67
C PHE A 294 0.74 -14.99 -1.93
N GLY A 295 1.37 -15.36 -3.04
CA GLY A 295 1.76 -16.75 -3.29
C GLY A 295 2.72 -17.30 -2.24
N VAL A 296 3.77 -16.54 -1.87
CA VAL A 296 4.70 -16.95 -0.81
C VAL A 296 3.98 -16.97 0.54
N TYR A 297 3.16 -15.97 0.85
CA TYR A 297 2.36 -15.94 2.07
C TYR A 297 1.46 -17.18 2.19
N ALA A 298 0.75 -17.55 1.13
CA ALA A 298 -0.10 -18.74 1.10
C ALA A 298 0.71 -20.03 1.32
N VAL A 299 1.89 -20.15 0.68
CA VAL A 299 2.79 -21.30 0.90
C VAL A 299 3.28 -21.35 2.34
N LEU A 300 3.68 -20.23 2.93
CA LEU A 300 4.10 -20.16 4.33
C LEU A 300 2.95 -20.49 5.29
N GLN A 301 1.73 -20.05 4.98
CA GLN A 301 0.56 -20.37 5.77
C GLN A 301 0.22 -21.87 5.69
N TYR A 302 0.28 -22.46 4.50
CA TYR A 302 0.12 -23.91 4.30
C TYR A 302 1.16 -24.72 5.09
N ILE A 303 2.43 -24.32 5.03
CA ILE A 303 3.51 -24.95 5.82
C ILE A 303 3.24 -24.79 7.32
N GLY A 304 2.80 -23.60 7.76
CA GLY A 304 2.43 -23.34 9.15
C GLY A 304 1.31 -24.26 9.66
N TYR A 305 0.27 -24.47 8.85
CA TYR A 305 -0.83 -25.41 9.14
C TYR A 305 -0.37 -26.87 9.25
N LEU A 306 0.67 -27.27 8.51
CA LEU A 306 1.20 -28.63 8.50
C LEU A 306 2.21 -28.91 9.62
N ALA A 307 2.91 -27.88 10.10
CA ALA A 307 4.15 -28.08 10.84
C ALA A 307 4.09 -27.74 12.34
N TRP A 308 3.15 -26.93 12.84
CA TRP A 308 3.22 -26.48 14.25
C TRP A 308 1.88 -26.29 14.97
N PRO A 309 1.72 -26.84 16.20
CA PRO A 309 0.67 -26.43 17.14
C PRO A 309 0.97 -25.05 17.76
N GLU A 310 -0.06 -24.39 18.30
CA GLU A 310 0.04 -23.10 18.97
C GLU A 310 1.03 -23.10 20.15
N GLY A 311 1.88 -22.07 20.26
CA GLY A 311 2.89 -22.01 21.33
C GLY A 311 3.58 -20.66 21.56
N PRO A 312 4.23 -20.46 22.73
CA PRO A 312 4.73 -19.16 23.18
C PRO A 312 5.93 -18.60 22.38
N TRP A 313 6.61 -19.44 21.61
CA TRP A 313 7.82 -19.10 20.83
C TRP A 313 7.54 -18.52 19.44
N GLN A 314 6.27 -18.44 19.01
CA GLN A 314 5.89 -17.96 17.68
C GLN A 314 6.38 -16.52 17.38
N SER A 315 6.40 -15.64 18.38
CA SER A 315 6.86 -14.25 18.22
C SER A 315 8.37 -14.17 17.95
N ALA A 316 9.17 -14.93 18.70
CA ALA A 316 10.63 -15.00 18.50
C ALA A 316 10.97 -15.59 17.13
N GLN A 317 10.23 -16.62 16.70
CA GLN A 317 10.40 -17.25 15.39
C GLN A 317 10.04 -16.28 14.25
N ALA A 318 8.92 -15.57 14.32
CA ALA A 318 8.52 -14.58 13.32
C ALA A 318 9.58 -13.46 13.18
N ILE A 319 10.13 -12.97 14.30
CA ILE A 319 11.22 -11.99 14.28
C ILE A 319 12.46 -12.56 13.57
N ILE A 320 12.90 -13.77 13.92
CA ILE A 320 14.07 -14.41 13.32
C ILE A 320 13.86 -14.65 11.82
N TYR A 321 12.71 -15.20 11.41
CA TYR A 321 12.40 -15.41 10.00
C TYR A 321 12.33 -14.10 9.23
N GLY A 322 11.72 -13.06 9.80
CA GLY A 322 11.67 -11.73 9.22
C GLY A 322 13.06 -11.15 8.98
N LEU A 323 13.95 -11.26 9.97
CA LEU A 323 15.36 -10.83 9.87
C LEU A 323 16.15 -11.65 8.84
N VAL A 324 16.02 -12.97 8.84
CA VAL A 324 16.68 -13.86 7.87
C VAL A 324 16.23 -13.53 6.45
N LEU A 325 14.93 -13.35 6.22
CA LEU A 325 14.40 -12.95 4.90
C LEU A 325 14.94 -11.59 4.47
N CYS A 326 15.01 -10.60 5.37
CA CYS A 326 15.59 -9.30 5.06
C CYS A 326 17.09 -9.39 4.75
N ALA A 327 17.84 -10.23 5.48
CA ALA A 327 19.27 -10.45 5.28
C ALA A 327 19.55 -11.18 3.95
N VAL A 328 18.74 -12.19 3.61
CA VAL A 328 18.80 -12.89 2.31
C VAL A 328 18.47 -11.93 1.17
N ALA A 329 17.47 -11.06 1.34
CA ALA A 329 17.14 -10.03 0.36
C ALA A 329 18.30 -9.05 0.16
N PHE A 330 18.96 -8.62 1.23
CA PHE A 330 20.13 -7.74 1.19
C PHE A 330 21.35 -8.39 0.51
N ALA A 331 21.62 -9.64 0.84
CA ALA A 331 22.67 -10.42 0.19
C ALA A 331 22.38 -10.69 -1.31
N GLY A 332 21.09 -10.81 -1.68
CA GLY A 332 20.67 -10.92 -3.08
C GLY A 332 20.85 -9.61 -3.86
N ASP A 333 20.51 -8.48 -3.25
CA ASP A 333 20.64 -7.14 -3.83
C ASP A 333 22.08 -6.77 -4.18
N THR A 334 23.04 -7.17 -3.34
CA THR A 334 24.47 -6.95 -3.58
C THR A 334 25.02 -7.81 -4.73
N ARG A 335 24.34 -8.91 -5.11
CA ARG A 335 24.80 -9.86 -6.14
C ARG A 335 24.09 -9.68 -7.49
N ARG A 336 22.82 -9.29 -7.52
CA ARG A 336 22.06 -9.02 -8.76
C ARG A 336 21.02 -7.90 -8.52
N PRO A 337 21.31 -6.64 -8.88
CA PRO A 337 20.44 -5.49 -8.58
C PRO A 337 19.19 -5.38 -9.48
N LYS A 338 18.62 -6.49 -9.95
CA LYS A 338 17.30 -6.50 -10.63
C LYS A 338 16.19 -6.84 -9.62
N ASP A 339 14.97 -6.48 -9.97
CA ASP A 339 13.77 -6.28 -9.12
C ASP A 339 13.26 -7.37 -8.14
N PRO A 340 13.66 -8.68 -8.12
CA PRO A 340 12.99 -9.63 -7.22
C PRO A 340 13.19 -9.37 -5.72
N ALA A 341 14.29 -8.73 -5.32
CA ALA A 341 14.66 -8.60 -3.90
C ALA A 341 13.68 -7.75 -3.08
N GLY A 342 13.00 -6.78 -3.71
CA GLY A 342 12.02 -5.92 -3.03
C GLY A 342 10.90 -6.73 -2.36
N TRP A 343 10.48 -7.83 -2.96
CA TRP A 343 9.35 -8.62 -2.45
C TRP A 343 9.74 -9.53 -1.29
N VAL A 344 10.98 -10.01 -1.29
CA VAL A 344 11.55 -10.72 -0.13
C VAL A 344 11.71 -9.75 1.04
N TYR A 345 12.08 -8.50 0.79
CA TYR A 345 12.05 -7.46 1.81
C TYR A 345 10.66 -7.18 2.36
N LEU A 346 9.62 -7.15 1.51
CA LEU A 346 8.25 -6.92 1.97
C LEU A 346 7.79 -8.03 2.91
N LEU A 347 8.01 -9.27 2.50
CA LEU A 347 7.68 -10.43 3.31
C LEU A 347 8.46 -10.43 4.62
N GLY A 348 9.79 -10.23 4.57
CA GLY A 348 10.64 -10.20 5.75
C GLY A 348 10.26 -9.07 6.71
N ALA A 349 10.06 -7.86 6.20
CA ALA A 349 9.68 -6.69 6.99
C ALA A 349 8.29 -6.84 7.61
N PHE A 350 7.33 -7.43 6.90
CA PHE A 350 5.99 -7.70 7.41
C PHE A 350 6.00 -8.74 8.52
N THR A 351 6.69 -9.88 8.31
CA THR A 351 6.84 -10.94 9.32
C THR A 351 7.57 -10.42 10.57
N LEU A 352 8.61 -9.61 10.37
CA LEU A 352 9.31 -8.93 11.47
C LEU A 352 8.37 -8.01 12.25
N ASN A 353 7.57 -7.20 11.56
CA ASN A 353 6.61 -6.30 12.20
C ASN A 353 5.56 -7.07 13.01
N MET A 354 5.01 -8.16 12.47
CA MET A 354 4.08 -9.04 13.19
C MET A 354 4.70 -9.69 14.43
N GLY A 355 5.95 -10.11 14.35
CA GLY A 355 6.68 -10.63 15.51
C GLY A 355 6.88 -9.57 16.61
N ILE A 356 7.16 -8.32 16.23
CA ILE A 356 7.27 -7.19 17.17
C ILE A 356 5.92 -6.87 17.80
N ILE A 357 4.82 -6.86 17.03
CA ILE A 357 3.45 -6.70 17.58
C ILE A 357 3.19 -7.79 18.63
N ALA A 358 3.41 -9.06 18.26
CA ALA A 358 3.18 -10.19 19.15
C ALA A 358 4.05 -10.14 20.42
N LEU A 359 5.22 -9.50 20.39
CA LEU A 359 6.08 -9.33 21.56
C LEU A 359 5.64 -8.14 22.43
N THR A 360 5.33 -7.01 21.81
CA THR A 360 5.04 -5.74 22.50
C THR A 360 3.64 -5.71 23.09
N PHE A 361 2.68 -6.37 22.45
CA PHE A 361 1.27 -6.43 22.88
C PHE A 361 0.93 -7.64 23.74
N ARG A 362 1.87 -8.56 23.98
CA ARG A 362 1.65 -9.71 24.88
C ARG A 362 1.49 -9.31 26.34
N HIS A 363 2.03 -8.16 26.72
CA HIS A 363 2.05 -7.68 28.10
C HIS A 363 1.11 -6.48 28.26
N ALA A 364 0.53 -6.34 29.46
CA ALA A 364 -0.38 -5.24 29.77
C ALA A 364 0.31 -3.86 29.85
N ASP A 365 1.63 -3.83 30.05
CA ASP A 365 2.41 -2.59 30.26
C ASP A 365 2.35 -1.61 29.05
N GLU A 366 1.87 -0.38 29.28
CA GLU A 366 1.75 0.64 28.23
C GLU A 366 3.09 1.05 27.60
N TRP A 367 4.18 1.09 28.37
CA TRP A 367 5.50 1.46 27.85
C TRP A 367 6.02 0.43 26.83
N ARG A 368 5.68 -0.86 26.99
CA ARG A 368 6.05 -1.93 26.04
C ARG A 368 5.29 -1.79 24.73
N LYS A 369 4.02 -1.40 24.79
CA LYS A 369 3.24 -1.05 23.59
C LYS A 369 3.87 0.16 22.88
N GLY A 370 4.41 1.13 23.63
CA GLY A 370 5.18 2.27 23.09
C GLY A 370 6.43 1.86 22.28
N LEU A 371 7.09 0.75 22.61
CA LEU A 371 8.21 0.23 21.82
C LEU A 371 7.81 -0.13 20.39
N PHE A 372 6.55 -0.50 20.15
CA PHE A 372 6.06 -0.76 18.79
C PHE A 372 6.08 0.51 17.93
N ALA A 373 5.74 1.67 18.50
CA ALA A 373 5.83 2.95 17.78
C ALA A 373 7.28 3.30 17.42
N VAL A 374 8.22 3.06 18.35
CA VAL A 374 9.66 3.24 18.11
C VAL A 374 10.14 2.30 17.01
N ALA A 375 9.71 1.04 17.03
CA ALA A 375 10.02 0.10 15.95
C ALA A 375 9.49 0.61 14.60
N CYS A 376 8.24 1.07 14.53
CA CYS A 376 7.66 1.63 13.31
C CYS A 376 8.48 2.81 12.76
N LEU A 377 8.93 3.71 13.63
CA LEU A 377 9.85 4.80 13.26
C LEU A 377 11.19 4.27 12.75
N ALA A 378 11.75 3.23 13.40
CA ALA A 378 12.98 2.60 12.94
C ALA A 378 12.83 1.98 11.54
N PHE A 379 11.69 1.34 11.23
CA PHE A 379 11.37 0.87 9.88
C PHE A 379 11.38 2.03 8.86
N MET A 380 10.78 3.17 9.21
CA MET A 380 10.80 4.36 8.34
C MET A 380 12.22 4.90 8.13
N LEU A 381 13.06 4.92 9.17
CA LEU A 381 14.48 5.35 9.08
C LEU A 381 15.32 4.38 8.24
N ILE A 382 15.17 3.07 8.48
CA ILE A 382 15.82 2.01 7.71
C ILE A 382 15.45 2.12 6.23
N ALA A 383 14.22 2.52 5.91
CA ALA A 383 13.80 2.73 4.53
C ALA A 383 14.62 3.81 3.81
N ILE A 384 15.04 4.86 4.51
CA ILE A 384 15.90 5.93 3.97
C ILE A 384 17.31 5.40 3.74
N ILE A 385 17.86 4.65 4.70
CA ILE A 385 19.22 4.08 4.63
C ILE A 385 19.31 3.05 3.50
N LEU A 386 18.35 2.13 3.43
CA LEU A 386 18.33 1.08 2.41
C LEU A 386 17.81 1.57 1.05
N GLN A 387 17.26 2.79 0.96
CA GLN A 387 16.60 3.29 -0.25
C GLN A 387 15.50 2.32 -0.74
N ARG A 388 14.77 1.72 0.21
CA ARG A 388 13.73 0.71 -0.04
C ARG A 388 12.39 1.20 0.49
N ARG A 389 11.50 1.59 -0.43
CA ARG A 389 10.14 2.10 -0.15
C ARG A 389 9.27 1.20 0.73
N ILE A 390 9.56 -0.10 0.76
CA ILE A 390 8.73 -1.11 1.39
C ILE A 390 8.79 -1.02 2.93
N PHE A 391 9.99 -0.79 3.48
CA PHE A 391 10.15 -0.57 4.92
C PHE A 391 9.39 0.65 5.41
N LEU A 392 9.37 1.71 4.59
CA LEU A 392 8.62 2.91 4.90
C LEU A 392 7.12 2.65 4.96
N VAL A 393 6.57 1.93 3.97
CA VAL A 393 5.13 1.62 3.93
C VAL A 393 4.72 0.79 5.15
N ILE A 394 5.50 -0.23 5.49
CA ILE A 394 5.23 -1.08 6.66
C ILE A 394 5.34 -0.28 7.95
N GLY A 395 6.38 0.55 8.09
CA GLY A 395 6.52 1.45 9.25
C GLY A 395 5.36 2.44 9.37
N ALA A 396 4.95 3.06 8.26
CA ALA A 396 3.83 4.02 8.22
C ALA A 396 2.50 3.38 8.61
N LEU A 397 2.19 2.19 8.06
CA LEU A 397 0.99 1.43 8.40
C LEU A 397 1.01 0.98 9.87
N GLY A 398 2.16 0.51 10.38
CA GLY A 398 2.32 0.16 11.78
C GLY A 398 2.13 1.36 12.72
N MET A 399 2.67 2.53 12.36
CA MET A 399 2.47 3.76 13.11
C MET A 399 0.99 4.19 13.13
N LEU A 400 0.30 4.08 11.99
CA LEU A 400 -1.15 4.35 11.94
C LEU A 400 -1.94 3.39 12.82
N ALA A 401 -1.60 2.10 12.82
CA ALA A 401 -2.25 1.12 13.70
C ALA A 401 -2.02 1.46 15.19
N TYR A 402 -0.80 1.87 15.56
CA TYR A 402 -0.49 2.31 16.92
C TYR A 402 -1.27 3.57 17.32
N ILE A 403 -1.32 4.57 16.44
CA ILE A 403 -2.13 5.79 16.64
C ILE A 403 -3.61 5.44 16.77
N GLY A 404 -4.11 4.49 15.98
CA GLY A 404 -5.48 4.02 16.06
C GLY A 404 -5.81 3.40 17.42
N ARG A 405 -4.89 2.61 17.99
CA ARG A 405 -5.02 2.13 19.36
C ARG A 405 -5.12 3.28 20.36
N LEU A 406 -4.22 4.27 20.26
CA LEU A 406 -4.27 5.46 21.13
C LEU A 406 -5.62 6.17 21.00
N ALA A 407 -6.13 6.30 19.77
CA ALA A 407 -7.43 6.90 19.49
C ALA A 407 -8.56 6.14 20.19
N THR A 408 -8.57 4.80 20.14
CA THR A 408 -9.66 3.97 20.65
C THR A 408 -9.58 3.65 22.15
N GLU A 409 -8.37 3.60 22.72
CA GLU A 409 -8.15 3.19 24.12
C GLU A 409 -7.92 4.40 25.04
N ILE A 410 -7.20 5.43 24.58
CA ILE A 410 -6.79 6.57 25.41
C ILE A 410 -7.61 7.81 25.11
N PHE A 411 -7.87 8.07 23.82
CA PHE A 411 -8.58 9.27 23.36
C PHE A 411 -10.01 8.99 22.89
N ALA A 412 -10.63 7.91 23.40
CA ALA A 412 -11.96 7.48 22.97
C ALA A 412 -13.03 8.59 23.10
N ASP A 413 -12.94 9.41 24.13
CA ASP A 413 -13.89 10.49 24.42
C ASP A 413 -13.44 11.86 23.86
N SER A 414 -12.29 11.92 23.18
CA SER A 414 -11.74 13.17 22.67
C SER A 414 -12.28 13.50 21.28
N LEU A 415 -13.14 14.51 21.22
CA LEU A 415 -13.62 15.10 19.97
C LEU A 415 -12.51 15.74 19.13
N ILE A 416 -11.51 16.32 19.80
CA ILE A 416 -10.48 17.16 19.18
C ILE A 416 -9.37 16.30 18.55
N PHE A 417 -9.15 15.08 19.06
CA PHE A 417 -8.04 14.23 18.65
C PHE A 417 -7.98 13.98 17.13
N PRO A 418 -9.07 13.57 16.44
CA PRO A 418 -9.03 13.38 14.99
C PRO A 418 -8.77 14.68 14.22
N PHE A 419 -9.27 15.82 14.71
CA PHE A 419 -9.00 17.12 14.10
C PHE A 419 -7.52 17.50 14.20
N ILE A 420 -6.90 17.35 15.38
CA ILE A 420 -5.46 17.59 15.56
C ILE A 420 -4.66 16.67 14.63
N LEU A 421 -4.99 15.39 14.60
CA LEU A 421 -4.27 14.42 13.77
C LEU A 421 -4.41 14.75 12.27
N SER A 422 -5.61 15.14 11.83
CA SER A 422 -5.82 15.63 10.46
C SER A 422 -5.02 16.91 10.17
N GLY A 423 -4.96 17.84 11.13
CA GLY A 423 -4.19 19.06 11.05
C GLY A 423 -2.69 18.79 10.93
N ILE A 424 -2.16 17.83 11.68
CA ILE A 424 -0.77 17.35 11.57
C ILE A 424 -0.53 16.78 10.16
N GLY A 425 -1.41 15.91 9.67
CA GLY A 425 -1.29 15.34 8.32
C GLY A 425 -1.30 16.39 7.21
N ILE A 426 -2.21 17.37 7.28
CA ILE A 426 -2.26 18.52 6.37
C ILE A 426 -1.00 19.37 6.50
N GLY A 427 -0.51 19.61 7.72
CA GLY A 427 0.70 20.36 8.00
C GLY A 427 1.94 19.72 7.37
N ILE A 428 2.09 18.40 7.48
CA ILE A 428 3.17 17.63 6.83
C ILE A 428 3.11 17.82 5.31
N ILE A 429 1.92 17.70 4.70
CA ILE A 429 1.75 17.91 3.25
C ILE A 429 2.10 19.35 2.87
N ALA A 430 1.60 20.34 3.61
CA ALA A 430 1.82 21.75 3.33
C ALA A 430 3.30 22.14 3.43
N LEU A 431 4.00 21.66 4.46
CA LEU A 431 5.44 21.85 4.65
C LEU A 431 6.23 21.20 3.52
N ALA A 432 5.88 19.98 3.12
CA ALA A 432 6.51 19.32 1.99
C ALA A 432 6.28 20.09 0.67
N VAL A 433 5.07 20.63 0.43
CA VAL A 433 4.80 21.47 -0.75
C VAL A 433 5.60 22.76 -0.70
N ALA A 434 5.68 23.41 0.47
CA ALA A 434 6.43 24.64 0.66
C ALA A 434 7.94 24.43 0.42
N TYR A 435 8.50 23.36 1.00
CA TYR A 435 9.89 22.97 0.79
C TYR A 435 10.18 22.70 -0.69
N ARG A 436 9.30 21.95 -1.37
CA ARG A 436 9.47 21.67 -2.81
C ARG A 436 9.47 22.92 -3.67
N ARG A 437 8.64 23.92 -3.35
CA ARG A 437 8.59 25.21 -4.08
C ARG A 437 9.84 26.06 -3.85
N GLN A 438 10.47 25.94 -2.68
CA GLN A 438 11.65 26.71 -2.32
C GLN A 438 12.96 25.98 -2.62
N HIS A 439 12.91 24.71 -3.05
CA HIS A 439 14.08 23.86 -3.25
C HIS A 439 15.16 24.53 -4.09
N GLU A 440 14.82 25.14 -5.23
CA GLU A 440 15.80 25.81 -6.09
C GLU A 440 16.41 27.06 -5.45
N ARG A 441 15.63 27.85 -4.68
CA ARG A 441 16.10 29.05 -3.97
C ARG A 441 16.96 28.71 -2.75
N LEU A 442 16.53 27.72 -1.96
CA LEU A 442 17.29 27.22 -0.80
C LEU A 442 18.60 26.59 -1.27
N ARG A 443 18.56 25.83 -2.37
CA ARG A 443 19.75 25.25 -2.99
C ARG A 443 20.72 26.31 -3.49
N THR A 444 20.26 27.34 -4.20
CA THR A 444 21.16 28.43 -4.63
C THR A 444 21.75 29.17 -3.44
N ALA A 445 20.97 29.45 -2.39
CA ALA A 445 21.45 30.14 -1.19
C ALA A 445 22.46 29.31 -0.37
N ILE A 446 22.28 27.98 -0.31
CA ILE A 446 23.20 27.07 0.37
C ILE A 446 24.48 26.89 -0.47
N VAL A 447 24.34 26.62 -1.78
CA VAL A 447 25.47 26.46 -2.69
C VAL A 447 26.29 27.75 -2.79
N SER A 448 25.66 28.94 -2.77
CA SER A 448 26.38 30.22 -2.76
C SER A 448 27.20 30.47 -1.50
N LYS A 449 26.93 29.73 -0.41
CA LYS A 449 27.65 29.83 0.86
C LYS A 449 28.64 28.68 1.07
N LEU A 450 28.69 27.71 0.16
CA LEU A 450 29.58 26.56 0.28
C LEU A 450 30.91 26.82 -0.41
N PRO A 451 32.05 26.48 0.23
CA PRO A 451 33.36 26.62 -0.39
C PRO A 451 33.53 25.63 -1.56
N PRO A 452 34.30 25.98 -2.62
CA PRO A 452 34.37 25.23 -3.88
C PRO A 452 34.75 23.74 -3.72
N TRP A 453 35.64 23.45 -2.76
CA TRP A 453 36.12 22.09 -2.48
C TRP A 453 35.03 21.13 -1.97
N LEU A 454 33.94 21.66 -1.40
CA LEU A 454 32.79 20.86 -0.94
C LEU A 454 31.79 20.62 -2.07
N ILE A 455 31.69 21.54 -3.03
CA ILE A 455 30.78 21.44 -4.18
C ILE A 455 31.25 20.32 -5.13
N GLU A 456 32.56 20.15 -5.33
CA GLU A 456 33.13 19.09 -6.16
C GLU A 456 32.97 17.67 -5.57
N ARG A 457 32.79 17.56 -4.25
CA ARG A 457 32.62 16.28 -3.54
C ARG A 457 31.16 15.85 -3.37
N LEU A 458 30.20 16.71 -3.71
CA LEU A 458 28.79 16.36 -3.62
C LEU A 458 28.42 15.45 -4.81
N PRO A 459 27.74 14.30 -4.55
CA PRO A 459 27.26 13.47 -5.65
C PRO A 459 26.31 14.27 -6.55
N PRO A 460 26.29 14.02 -7.86
CA PRO A 460 25.32 14.64 -8.76
C PRO A 460 23.92 14.29 -8.27
N LEU A 461 23.20 15.32 -7.81
CA LEU A 461 21.90 15.15 -7.17
C LEU A 461 20.88 14.57 -8.18
N PRO A 462 20.00 13.66 -7.73
CA PRO A 462 18.99 13.08 -8.60
C PRO A 462 18.08 14.18 -9.13
N SER A 463 18.04 14.30 -10.46
CA SER A 463 17.13 15.16 -11.24
C SER A 463 15.64 14.91 -11.00
#